data_AF-A0A5J5D8A2-F1
#
_entry.id   AF-A0A5J5D8A2-F1
#
_cell.length_a   1.000
_cell.length_b   1.000
_cell.length_c   1.000
_cell.angle_alpha   90.00
_cell.angle_beta   90.00
_cell.angle_gamma   90.00
#
_symmetry.space_group_name_H-M   'P 1'
#
loop_
_entity.id
_entity.type
_entity.pdbx_description
1 polymer ?
#
loop_
_entity_poly.entity_id
_entity_poly.type
_entity_poly.pdbx_seq_one_letter_code
_entity_poly.pdbx_strand_id
1 'polypeptide(L)'
;MGLLRIMMPAKFQLLAVLTFGVAMLFIENQIQKLEESRAKLERTIARHEVAEVEQRHSEDAGRDLSPLAEKDDMVIIYNRVPKTASTSFTNIAYDLCGKNRFHVRFVRNVSSWREMKPGFYHGHVAYLDFSKYGAKGRPMYINVVRDPIERLVSYYYFLRFGDDYRPGLRRRKQGDKKTFDECVSSGGSDCAPEKLWLQIPFFCGHHSEC
;
A
#
# COMPACT_ATOMS: atom_id res chain seq x y z
N MET A 1 -2.31 40.42 46.19
CA MET A 1 -3.25 39.33 45.84
C MET A 1 -2.86 38.10 46.65
N GLY A 2 -3.41 37.96 47.86
CA GLY A 2 -3.13 36.81 48.74
C GLY A 2 -4.04 35.65 48.36
N LEU A 3 -3.47 34.54 47.88
CA LEU A 3 -4.19 33.29 47.74
C LEU A 3 -4.48 32.73 49.14
N LEU A 4 -5.75 32.73 49.51
CA LEU A 4 -6.27 32.06 50.69
C LEU A 4 -6.05 30.55 50.52
N ARG A 5 -4.95 30.01 51.07
CA ARG A 5 -4.72 28.57 51.16
C ARG A 5 -5.71 27.98 52.18
N ILE A 6 -6.84 27.51 51.69
CA ILE A 6 -7.76 26.67 52.45
C ILE A 6 -7.04 25.32 52.64
N MET A 7 -6.35 25.16 53.77
CA MET A 7 -5.78 23.87 54.18
C MET A 7 -6.94 22.92 54.46
N MET A 8 -7.22 22.02 53.51
CA MET A 8 -8.17 20.94 53.74
C MET A 8 -7.66 20.05 54.88
N PRO A 9 -8.50 19.68 55.85
CA PRO A 9 -8.10 18.78 56.93
C PRO A 9 -7.56 17.46 56.36
N ALA A 10 -6.51 16.91 56.97
CA ALA A 10 -5.83 15.70 56.50
C ALA A 10 -6.78 14.51 56.23
N LYS A 11 -7.92 14.45 56.93
CA LYS A 11 -8.98 13.45 56.72
C LYS A 11 -9.64 13.54 55.33
N PHE A 12 -9.84 14.76 54.81
CA PHE A 12 -10.41 14.97 53.46
C PHE A 12 -9.39 14.69 52.36
N GLN A 13 -8.11 14.96 52.60
CA GLN A 13 -7.04 14.61 51.67
C GLN A 13 -6.90 13.09 51.54
N LEU A 14 -6.96 12.35 52.65
CA LEU A 14 -6.92 10.88 52.64
C LEU A 14 -8.12 10.28 51.89
N LEU A 15 -9.32 10.85 52.08
CA LEU A 15 -10.53 10.43 51.37
C LEU A 15 -10.42 10.68 49.85
N ALA A 16 -9.85 11.82 49.45
CA ALA A 16 -9.63 12.15 48.04
C ALA A 16 -8.64 11.19 47.36
N VAL A 17 -7.56 10.81 48.05
CA VAL A 17 -6.58 9.83 47.52
C VAL A 17 -7.21 8.43 47.39
N LEU A 18 -7.99 7.99 48.39
CA LEU A 18 -8.67 6.70 48.34
C LEU A 18 -9.71 6.64 47.22
N THR A 19 -10.53 7.68 47.06
CA THR A 19 -11.53 7.75 45.99
C THR A 19 -10.89 7.80 44.61
N PHE A 20 -9.77 8.53 44.45
CA PHE A 20 -8.98 8.54 43.21
C PHE A 20 -8.38 7.16 42.90
N GLY A 21 -7.84 6.46 43.90
CA GLY A 21 -7.29 5.10 43.73
C GLY A 21 -8.36 4.09 43.28
N VAL A 22 -9.56 4.15 43.88
CA VAL A 22 -10.69 3.30 43.46
C VAL A 22 -11.17 3.66 42.05
N ALA A 23 -11.21 4.95 41.70
CA ALA A 23 -11.56 5.39 40.36
C ALA A 23 -10.54 4.91 39.31
N MET A 24 -9.24 4.97 39.62
CA MET A 24 -8.19 4.46 38.73
C MET A 24 -8.31 2.96 38.49
N LEU A 25 -8.49 2.16 39.56
CA LEU A 25 -8.76 0.72 39.45
C LEU A 25 -9.99 0.41 38.60
N PHE A 26 -11.05 1.20 38.74
CA PHE A 26 -12.25 1.05 37.91
C PHE A 26 -11.97 1.37 36.44
N ILE A 27 -11.23 2.44 36.15
CA ILE A 27 -10.86 2.83 34.78
C ILE A 27 -9.96 1.76 34.13
N GLU A 28 -8.95 1.26 34.83
CA GLU A 28 -8.08 0.18 34.32
C GLU A 28 -8.88 -1.07 33.97
N ASN A 29 -9.83 -1.46 34.81
CA ASN A 29 -10.72 -2.59 34.54
C ASN A 29 -11.64 -2.34 33.32
N GLN A 30 -12.11 -1.11 33.12
CA GLN A 30 -12.90 -0.75 31.93
C GLN A 30 -12.05 -0.76 30.66
N ILE A 31 -10.81 -0.27 30.72
CA ILE A 31 -9.86 -0.29 29.60
C ILE A 31 -9.58 -1.75 29.20
N GLN A 32 -9.30 -2.62 30.16
CA GLN A 32 -9.02 -4.03 29.89
C GLN A 32 -10.21 -4.74 29.23
N LYS A 33 -11.43 -4.48 29.72
CA LYS A 33 -12.66 -4.98 29.07
C LYS A 33 -12.84 -4.45 27.65
N LEU A 34 -12.52 -3.18 27.42
CA LEU A 34 -12.61 -2.57 26.10
C LEU A 34 -11.62 -3.20 25.12
N GLU A 35 -10.38 -3.42 25.56
CA GLU A 35 -9.33 -4.08 24.75
C GLU A 35 -9.71 -5.52 24.40
N GLU A 36 -10.25 -6.30 25.35
CA GLU A 36 -10.76 -7.65 25.08
C GLU A 36 -11.91 -7.65 24.07
N SER A 37 -12.85 -6.71 24.22
CA SER A 37 -13.98 -6.58 23.30
C SER A 37 -13.54 -6.22 21.88
N ARG A 38 -12.54 -5.33 21.76
CA ARG A 38 -11.94 -4.94 20.48
C ARG A 38 -11.24 -6.13 19.82
N ALA A 39 -10.43 -6.88 20.58
CA ALA A 39 -9.75 -8.07 20.06
C ALA A 39 -10.74 -9.15 19.60
N LYS A 40 -11.89 -9.28 20.27
CA LYS A 40 -12.96 -10.20 19.84
C LYS A 40 -13.61 -9.72 18.54
N LEU A 41 -13.88 -8.42 18.40
CA LEU A 41 -14.45 -7.83 17.20
C LEU A 41 -13.52 -7.97 16.00
N GLU A 42 -12.23 -7.67 16.15
CA GLU A 42 -11.22 -7.81 15.09
C GLU A 42 -11.15 -9.25 14.57
N ARG A 43 -11.21 -10.26 15.45
CA ARG A 43 -11.25 -11.68 15.05
C ARG A 43 -12.53 -12.05 14.30
N THR A 44 -13.68 -11.51 14.70
CA THR A 44 -14.95 -11.76 14.01
C THR A 44 -14.98 -11.12 12.63
N ILE A 45 -14.46 -9.90 12.49
CA ILE A 45 -14.32 -9.21 11.20
C ILE A 45 -13.40 -10.01 10.27
N ALA A 46 -12.20 -10.39 10.74
CA ALA A 46 -11.27 -11.17 9.93
C ALA A 46 -11.88 -12.51 9.45
N ARG A 47 -12.69 -13.17 10.28
CA ARG A 47 -13.40 -14.40 9.88
C ARG A 47 -14.48 -14.13 8.82
N HIS A 48 -15.23 -13.04 8.96
CA HIS A 48 -16.24 -12.65 7.96
C HIS A 48 -15.61 -12.24 6.63
N GLU A 49 -14.51 -11.49 6.64
CA GLU A 49 -13.78 -11.12 5.41
C GLU A 49 -13.26 -12.35 4.67
N VAL A 50 -12.66 -13.32 5.38
CA VAL A 50 -12.19 -14.58 4.77
C VAL A 50 -13.35 -15.37 4.19
N ALA A 51 -14.47 -15.50 4.92
CA ALA A 51 -15.66 -16.22 4.44
C ALA A 51 -16.29 -15.55 3.20
N GLU A 52 -16.31 -14.22 3.14
CA GLU A 52 -16.81 -13.47 1.99
C GLU A 52 -15.93 -13.67 0.74
N VAL A 53 -14.61 -13.72 0.91
CA VAL A 53 -13.66 -14.04 -0.17
C VAL A 53 -13.83 -15.47 -0.67
N GLU A 54 -14.01 -16.44 0.23
CA GLU A 54 -14.27 -17.85 -0.12
C GLU A 54 -15.60 -18.03 -0.86
N GLN A 55 -16.64 -17.27 -0.49
CA GLN A 55 -17.94 -17.29 -1.16
C GLN A 55 -17.85 -16.75 -2.59
N ARG A 56 -17.15 -15.63 -2.80
CA ARG A 56 -16.91 -15.09 -4.16
C ARG A 56 -16.13 -16.07 -5.05
N HIS A 57 -15.18 -16.80 -4.47
CA HIS A 57 -14.45 -17.86 -5.18
C HIS A 57 -15.34 -19.04 -5.58
N SER A 58 -16.36 -19.36 -4.79
CA SER A 58 -17.27 -20.49 -5.05
C SER A 58 -18.29 -20.18 -6.16
N GLU A 59 -18.67 -18.92 -6.34
CA GLU A 59 -19.57 -18.48 -7.41
C GLU A 59 -18.87 -18.39 -8.78
N ASP A 60 -17.57 -18.05 -8.80
CA ASP A 60 -16.76 -17.99 -10.03
C ASP A 60 -16.33 -19.39 -10.52
N ALA A 61 -16.22 -20.37 -9.61
CA ALA A 61 -15.88 -21.76 -9.93
C ALA A 61 -17.01 -22.54 -10.67
N GLY A 62 -18.19 -21.95 -10.85
CA GLY A 62 -19.33 -22.56 -11.56
C GLY A 62 -19.25 -22.50 -13.09
N ARG A 63 -18.23 -21.86 -13.67
CA ARG A 63 -18.04 -21.73 -15.13
C ARG A 63 -16.56 -21.86 -15.54
N ASP A 64 -15.93 -23.01 -15.36
CA ASP A 64 -15.10 -23.58 -16.45
C ASP A 64 -14.51 -24.95 -16.11
N LEU A 65 -14.48 -25.82 -17.12
CA LEU A 65 -13.89 -27.15 -17.05
C LEU A 65 -12.39 -27.08 -17.42
N SER A 66 -11.50 -26.93 -16.43
CA SER A 66 -10.17 -27.61 -16.31
C SER A 66 -9.20 -26.89 -15.31
N PRO A 67 -9.33 -27.11 -13.98
CA PRO A 67 -8.69 -26.27 -12.96
C PRO A 67 -7.14 -26.28 -12.90
N LEU A 68 -6.48 -27.28 -13.50
CA LEU A 68 -5.03 -27.44 -13.41
C LEU A 68 -4.28 -26.87 -14.62
N ALA A 69 -4.90 -26.90 -15.81
CA ALA A 69 -4.28 -26.40 -17.04
C ALA A 69 -4.31 -24.86 -17.12
N GLU A 70 -5.35 -24.21 -16.58
CA GLU A 70 -5.44 -22.74 -16.53
C GLU A 70 -4.53 -22.12 -15.48
N LYS A 71 -4.31 -22.82 -14.35
CA LYS A 71 -3.48 -22.31 -13.25
C LYS A 71 -2.01 -22.21 -13.66
N ASP A 72 -1.54 -23.15 -14.48
CA ASP A 72 -0.16 -23.19 -14.99
C ASP A 72 0.10 -22.22 -16.15
N ASP A 73 -0.94 -21.64 -16.79
CA ASP A 73 -0.77 -20.64 -17.85
C ASP A 73 -1.03 -19.19 -17.38
N MET A 74 -1.35 -19.01 -16.09
CA MET A 74 -1.72 -17.72 -15.52
C MET A 74 -0.56 -16.72 -15.50
N VAL A 75 -0.81 -15.52 -16.00
CA VAL A 75 0.15 -14.41 -15.99
C VAL A 75 -0.49 -13.17 -15.39
N ILE A 76 0.15 -12.60 -14.37
CA ILE A 76 -0.19 -11.30 -13.78
C ILE A 76 0.84 -10.27 -14.21
N ILE A 77 0.38 -9.11 -14.69
CA ILE A 77 1.22 -7.95 -14.98
C ILE A 77 0.86 -6.84 -13.98
N TYR A 78 1.84 -6.48 -13.16
CA TYR A 78 1.83 -5.33 -12.28
C TYR A 78 2.65 -4.18 -12.89
N ASN A 79 2.01 -3.35 -13.71
CA ASN A 79 2.63 -2.21 -14.38
C ASN A 79 2.77 -1.00 -13.43
N ARG A 80 3.55 -1.23 -12.36
CA ARG A 80 3.63 -0.38 -11.16
C ARG A 80 3.92 1.09 -11.43
N VAL A 81 3.10 1.96 -10.85
CA VAL A 81 3.33 3.41 -10.81
C VAL A 81 4.44 3.76 -9.78
N PRO A 82 5.31 4.74 -10.06
CA PRO A 82 6.28 5.23 -9.08
C PRO A 82 5.63 5.88 -7.86
N LYS A 83 6.18 5.62 -6.67
CA LYS A 83 5.80 6.25 -5.38
C LYS A 83 4.38 5.93 -4.88
N THR A 84 3.87 4.75 -5.24
CA THR A 84 2.55 4.23 -4.82
C THR A 84 2.67 2.95 -3.96
N ALA A 85 3.69 2.88 -3.08
CA ALA A 85 4.01 1.70 -2.27
C ALA A 85 4.33 0.41 -3.07
N SER A 86 4.67 0.57 -4.35
CA SER A 86 4.90 -0.55 -5.26
C SER A 86 6.07 -1.46 -4.86
N THR A 87 7.08 -0.96 -4.14
CA THR A 87 8.18 -1.79 -3.63
C THR A 87 7.69 -2.75 -2.56
N SER A 88 6.87 -2.26 -1.62
CA SER A 88 6.27 -3.09 -0.58
C SER A 88 5.40 -4.19 -1.16
N PHE A 89 4.52 -3.85 -2.11
CA PHE A 89 3.65 -4.84 -2.76
C PHE A 89 4.44 -5.90 -3.55
N THR A 90 5.47 -5.48 -4.29
CA THR A 90 6.33 -6.42 -5.04
C THR A 90 7.10 -7.36 -4.12
N ASN A 91 7.54 -6.92 -2.94
CA ASN A 91 8.26 -7.80 -2.00
C ASN A 91 7.36 -8.94 -1.49
N ILE A 92 6.08 -8.68 -1.25
CA ILE A 92 5.11 -9.74 -0.90
C ILE A 92 5.07 -10.83 -1.98
N ALA A 93 5.08 -10.43 -3.26
CA ALA A 93 5.11 -11.39 -4.36
C ALA A 93 6.41 -12.22 -4.36
N TYR A 94 7.57 -11.60 -4.11
CA TYR A 94 8.84 -12.30 -3.99
C TYR A 94 8.89 -13.28 -2.81
N ASP A 95 8.35 -12.90 -1.65
CA ASP A 95 8.36 -13.74 -0.45
C ASP A 95 7.46 -14.98 -0.61
N LEU A 96 6.36 -14.85 -1.36
CA LEU A 96 5.39 -15.92 -1.56
C LEU A 96 5.67 -16.81 -2.78
N CYS A 97 6.52 -16.38 -3.71
CA CYS A 97 6.69 -17.06 -5.00
C CYS A 97 7.20 -18.50 -4.85
N GLY A 98 8.12 -18.75 -3.90
CA GLY A 98 8.66 -20.08 -3.64
C GLY A 98 7.61 -21.03 -3.03
N LYS A 99 6.79 -20.53 -2.10
CA LYS A 99 5.74 -21.33 -1.43
C LYS A 99 4.57 -21.63 -2.37
N ASN A 100 4.18 -20.64 -3.18
CA ASN A 100 3.02 -20.72 -4.05
C ASN A 100 3.35 -21.16 -5.47
N ARG A 101 4.63 -21.51 -5.74
CA ARG A 101 5.12 -22.06 -7.02
C ARG A 101 4.79 -21.19 -8.24
N PHE A 102 5.15 -19.91 -8.18
CA PHE A 102 5.07 -19.00 -9.31
C PHE A 102 6.37 -18.20 -9.47
N HIS A 103 6.55 -17.55 -10.62
CA HIS A 103 7.78 -16.81 -10.93
C HIS A 103 7.58 -15.30 -10.86
N VAL A 104 8.52 -14.56 -10.27
CA VAL A 104 8.48 -13.08 -10.21
C VAL A 104 9.62 -12.48 -11.05
N ARG A 105 9.32 -11.63 -12.04
CA ARG A 105 10.35 -11.03 -12.94
C ARG A 105 10.01 -9.62 -13.43
N PHE A 106 11.05 -8.94 -13.90
CA PHE A 106 10.93 -7.69 -14.67
C PHE A 106 10.69 -8.02 -16.16
N VAL A 107 9.76 -7.31 -16.79
CA VAL A 107 9.12 -7.60 -18.10
C VAL A 107 10.12 -8.03 -19.19
N ARG A 108 10.16 -9.32 -19.55
CA ARG A 108 10.76 -9.85 -20.78
C ARG A 108 9.97 -11.06 -21.29
N ASN A 109 9.61 -11.03 -22.57
CA ASN A 109 9.00 -12.13 -23.35
C ASN A 109 7.88 -12.90 -22.63
N VAL A 110 6.80 -12.19 -22.30
CA VAL A 110 5.72 -12.68 -21.42
C VAL A 110 4.84 -13.76 -22.07
N SER A 111 4.72 -13.77 -23.41
CA SER A 111 3.74 -14.61 -24.12
C SER A 111 4.23 -16.04 -24.39
N SER A 112 5.49 -16.23 -24.78
CA SER A 112 6.02 -17.54 -25.23
C SER A 112 6.77 -18.33 -24.15
N TRP A 113 6.97 -17.77 -22.96
CA TRP A 113 7.86 -18.34 -21.96
C TRP A 113 7.12 -19.29 -21.01
N ARG A 114 6.96 -20.54 -21.42
CA ARG A 114 6.17 -21.55 -20.69
C ARG A 114 6.78 -21.92 -19.33
N GLU A 115 8.10 -22.00 -19.22
CA GLU A 115 8.76 -22.35 -17.95
C GLU A 115 8.62 -21.29 -16.86
N MET A 116 8.11 -20.10 -17.23
CA MET A 116 7.94 -18.97 -16.33
C MET A 116 6.49 -18.75 -15.91
N LYS A 117 5.61 -19.69 -16.25
CA LYS A 117 4.20 -19.67 -15.87
C LYS A 117 3.94 -20.69 -14.75
N PRO A 118 3.11 -20.36 -13.76
CA PRO A 118 2.45 -19.06 -13.57
C PRO A 118 3.44 -17.95 -13.21
N GLY A 119 3.19 -16.73 -13.71
CA GLY A 119 4.16 -15.63 -13.68
C GLY A 119 3.60 -14.30 -13.21
N PHE A 120 4.32 -13.61 -12.33
CA PHE A 120 4.08 -12.26 -11.87
C PHE A 120 5.16 -11.33 -12.45
N TYR A 121 4.78 -10.52 -13.44
CA TYR A 121 5.66 -9.57 -14.09
C TYR A 121 5.40 -8.18 -13.54
N HIS A 122 6.45 -7.44 -13.16
CA HIS A 122 6.29 -6.07 -12.69
C HIS A 122 7.30 -5.11 -13.33
N GLY A 123 6.90 -3.84 -13.47
CA GLY A 123 7.79 -2.82 -14.01
C GLY A 123 7.10 -1.47 -14.24
N HIS A 124 7.92 -0.42 -14.38
CA HIS A 124 7.47 0.92 -14.73
C HIS A 124 7.23 1.02 -16.24
N VAL A 125 6.13 0.44 -16.71
CA VAL A 125 5.72 0.41 -18.12
C VAL A 125 4.27 0.87 -18.21
N ALA A 126 3.91 1.61 -19.25
CA ALA A 126 2.51 1.94 -19.50
C ALA A 126 1.71 0.67 -19.84
N TYR A 127 0.38 0.76 -19.76
CA TYR A 127 -0.50 -0.32 -20.18
C TYR A 127 -0.19 -0.78 -21.62
N LEU A 128 -0.17 -2.09 -21.83
CA LEU A 128 0.08 -2.69 -23.13
C LEU A 128 -1.07 -3.63 -23.47
N ASP A 129 -1.73 -3.36 -24.59
CA ASP A 129 -2.80 -4.22 -25.08
C ASP A 129 -2.23 -5.41 -25.86
N PHE A 130 -2.08 -6.55 -25.17
CA PHE A 130 -1.58 -7.80 -25.76
C PHE A 130 -2.44 -8.32 -26.91
N SER A 131 -3.72 -7.92 -26.99
CA SER A 131 -4.64 -8.33 -28.06
C SER A 131 -4.16 -7.83 -29.42
N LYS A 132 -3.52 -6.66 -29.47
CA LYS A 132 -2.96 -6.06 -30.70
C LYS A 132 -1.76 -6.81 -31.26
N TYR A 133 -1.14 -7.67 -30.46
CA TYR A 133 0.08 -8.41 -30.81
C TYR A 133 -0.18 -9.91 -31.04
N GLY A 134 -1.44 -10.31 -31.20
CA GLY A 134 -1.80 -11.70 -31.50
C GLY A 134 -1.53 -12.70 -30.37
N ALA A 135 -1.42 -12.22 -29.12
CA ALA A 135 -1.24 -13.09 -27.97
C ALA A 135 -2.50 -13.93 -27.73
N LYS A 136 -2.34 -15.26 -27.63
CA LYS A 136 -3.45 -16.21 -27.39
C LYS A 136 -4.01 -16.10 -25.97
N GLY A 137 -3.16 -15.83 -24.99
CA GLY A 137 -3.55 -15.62 -23.59
C GLY A 137 -3.45 -14.14 -23.22
N ARG A 138 -4.49 -13.60 -22.58
CA ARG A 138 -4.49 -12.24 -22.05
C ARG A 138 -3.99 -12.24 -20.60
N PRO A 139 -2.89 -11.55 -20.29
CA PRO A 139 -2.43 -11.45 -18.91
C PRO A 139 -3.41 -10.62 -18.07
N MET A 140 -3.51 -10.95 -16.78
CA MET A 140 -4.28 -10.19 -15.80
C MET A 140 -3.50 -8.96 -15.36
N TYR A 141 -4.06 -7.77 -15.58
CA TYR A 141 -3.47 -6.52 -15.13
C TYR A 141 -3.94 -6.16 -13.72
N ILE A 142 -2.99 -5.77 -12.87
CA ILE A 142 -3.28 -5.16 -11.58
C ILE A 142 -2.43 -3.89 -11.42
N ASN A 143 -2.89 -2.94 -10.62
CA ASN A 143 -2.11 -1.75 -10.31
C ASN A 143 -2.50 -1.16 -8.95
N VAL A 144 -1.64 -0.29 -8.42
CA VAL A 144 -1.88 0.49 -7.21
C VAL A 144 -1.50 1.94 -7.49
N VAL A 145 -2.47 2.82 -7.37
CA VAL A 145 -2.36 4.27 -7.57
C VAL A 145 -2.37 5.00 -6.23
N ARG A 146 -2.06 6.29 -6.24
CA ARG A 146 -2.10 7.18 -5.06
C ARG A 146 -2.72 8.51 -5.46
N ASP A 147 -3.17 9.29 -4.47
CA ASP A 147 -3.48 10.71 -4.67
C ASP A 147 -2.38 11.41 -5.51
N PRO A 148 -2.75 12.13 -6.60
CA PRO A 148 -1.79 12.73 -7.52
C PRO A 148 -0.79 13.68 -6.85
N ILE A 149 -1.26 14.51 -5.90
CA ILE A 149 -0.44 15.51 -5.23
C ILE A 149 0.50 14.81 -4.25
N GLU A 150 0.00 13.93 -3.40
CA GLU A 150 0.85 13.21 -2.46
C GLU A 150 1.91 12.36 -3.16
N ARG A 151 1.56 11.74 -4.30
CA ARG A 151 2.53 11.00 -5.12
C ARG A 151 3.62 11.92 -5.65
N LEU A 152 3.26 13.10 -6.13
CA LEU A 152 4.22 14.10 -6.63
C LEU A 152 5.12 14.61 -5.50
N VAL A 153 4.56 14.94 -4.34
CA VAL A 153 5.31 15.34 -3.13
C VAL A 153 6.28 14.23 -2.70
N SER A 154 5.82 12.98 -2.68
CA SER A 154 6.66 11.81 -2.38
C SER A 154 7.81 11.67 -3.38
N TYR A 155 7.56 11.92 -4.67
CA TYR A 155 8.60 11.88 -5.70
C TYR A 155 9.59 13.04 -5.58
N TYR A 156 9.10 14.24 -5.27
CA TYR A 156 9.90 15.45 -5.09
C TYR A 156 10.97 15.27 -4.00
N TYR A 157 10.56 14.79 -2.82
CA TYR A 157 11.48 14.56 -1.71
C TYR A 157 12.33 13.31 -1.89
N PHE A 158 11.82 12.28 -2.58
CA PHE A 158 12.63 11.13 -2.96
C PHE A 158 13.85 11.50 -3.80
N LEU A 159 13.72 12.45 -4.73
CA LEU A 159 14.87 12.90 -5.53
C LEU A 159 15.93 13.67 -4.74
N ARG A 160 15.57 14.20 -3.56
CA ARG A 160 16.43 15.02 -2.68
C ARG A 160 17.06 14.20 -1.56
N PHE A 161 16.29 13.31 -0.95
CA PHE A 161 16.67 12.60 0.26
C PHE A 161 16.78 11.08 0.07
N GLY A 162 16.28 10.54 -1.04
CA GLY A 162 16.32 9.11 -1.31
C GLY A 162 15.22 8.32 -0.61
N ASP A 163 15.54 7.06 -0.33
CA ASP A 163 14.71 6.10 0.38
C ASP A 163 15.58 5.34 1.38
N ASP A 164 14.92 4.68 2.32
CA ASP A 164 15.51 3.80 3.33
C ASP A 164 15.76 2.37 2.80
N TYR A 165 15.13 1.98 1.69
CA TYR A 165 15.32 0.68 1.06
C TYR A 165 16.74 0.50 0.48
N ARG A 166 17.30 1.56 -0.11
CA ARG A 166 18.66 1.58 -0.69
C ARG A 166 19.36 2.91 -0.34
N PRO A 167 19.79 3.09 0.92
CA PRO A 167 20.26 4.39 1.43
C PRO A 167 21.59 4.85 0.82
N GLY A 168 22.42 3.93 0.33
CA GLY A 168 23.71 4.25 -0.28
C GLY A 168 23.62 4.87 -1.69
N LEU A 169 22.43 4.98 -2.28
CA LEU A 169 22.27 5.50 -3.64
C LEU A 169 22.08 7.01 -3.64
N ARG A 170 23.04 7.72 -4.24
CA ARG A 170 22.95 9.16 -4.45
C ARG A 170 21.85 9.50 -5.47
N ARG A 171 20.91 10.36 -5.08
CA ARG A 171 19.80 10.76 -5.95
C ARG A 171 20.14 11.97 -6.80
N ARG A 172 19.41 12.14 -7.91
CA ARG A 172 19.70 13.16 -8.92
C ARG A 172 19.71 14.59 -8.37
N LYS A 173 18.87 14.89 -7.38
CA LYS A 173 18.75 16.22 -6.78
C LYS A 173 19.18 16.25 -5.31
N GLN A 174 20.07 15.34 -4.91
CA GLN A 174 20.55 15.30 -3.55
C GLN A 174 21.34 16.56 -3.20
N GLY A 175 21.07 17.12 -2.02
CA GLY A 175 21.65 18.39 -1.57
C GLY A 175 20.76 19.61 -1.81
N ASP A 176 19.72 19.49 -2.64
CA ASP A 176 18.68 20.53 -2.75
C ASP A 176 17.78 20.48 -1.51
N LYS A 177 17.81 21.57 -0.72
CA LYS A 177 17.08 21.72 0.54
C LYS A 177 15.72 22.41 0.40
N LYS A 178 15.38 22.87 -0.81
CA LYS A 178 14.14 23.62 -1.06
C LYS A 178 12.92 22.76 -0.78
N THR A 179 11.97 23.26 0.00
CA THR A 179 10.73 22.53 0.31
C THR A 179 9.81 22.47 -0.91
N PHE A 180 8.81 21.58 -0.86
CA PHE A 180 7.80 21.50 -1.92
C PHE A 180 7.00 22.79 -2.03
N ASP A 181 6.58 23.37 -0.91
CA ASP A 181 5.81 24.63 -0.85
C ASP A 181 6.60 25.82 -1.39
N GLU A 182 7.90 25.90 -1.06
CA GLU A 182 8.81 26.90 -1.65
C GLU A 182 8.95 26.70 -3.16
N CYS A 183 9.02 25.44 -3.62
CA CYS A 183 9.04 25.14 -5.05
C CYS A 183 7.79 25.68 -5.74
N VAL A 184 6.60 25.39 -5.19
CA VAL A 184 5.33 25.84 -5.78
C VAL A 184 5.24 27.36 -5.80
N SER A 185 5.55 28.01 -4.67
CA SER A 185 5.48 29.48 -4.52
C SER A 185 6.40 30.24 -5.47
N SER A 186 7.47 29.59 -5.95
CA SER A 186 8.45 30.18 -6.88
C SER A 186 8.34 29.66 -8.30
N GLY A 187 7.29 28.88 -8.63
CA GLY A 187 7.08 28.34 -9.98
C GLY A 187 8.15 27.33 -10.42
N GLY A 188 8.65 26.51 -9.50
CA GLY A 188 9.70 25.54 -9.79
C GLY A 188 9.25 24.38 -10.71
N SER A 189 10.15 23.91 -11.57
CA SER A 189 9.85 22.89 -12.58
C SER A 189 9.50 21.50 -12.04
N ASP A 190 9.93 21.16 -10.82
CA ASP A 190 9.72 19.82 -10.23
C ASP A 190 8.35 19.65 -9.58
N CYS A 191 7.70 20.77 -9.25
CA CYS A 191 6.41 20.85 -8.58
C CYS A 191 5.33 21.47 -9.51
N ALA A 192 5.67 21.67 -10.79
CA ALA A 192 4.78 22.24 -11.78
C ALA A 192 3.59 21.28 -12.07
N PRO A 193 2.39 21.80 -12.41
CA PRO A 193 1.19 20.99 -12.61
C PRO A 193 1.34 19.86 -13.63
N GLU A 194 2.19 20.03 -14.63
CA GLU A 194 2.46 19.02 -15.67
C GLU A 194 3.09 17.75 -15.07
N LYS A 195 3.74 17.84 -13.90
CA LYS A 195 4.31 16.69 -13.17
C LYS A 195 3.25 15.82 -12.48
N LEU A 196 2.00 16.29 -12.39
CA LEU A 196 0.87 15.48 -11.92
C LEU A 196 0.42 14.49 -13.00
N TRP A 197 0.63 14.81 -14.29
CA TRP A 197 0.28 13.98 -15.44
C TRP A 197 1.25 12.80 -15.60
N LEU A 198 1.09 11.79 -14.75
CA LEU A 198 1.87 10.55 -14.81
C LEU A 198 0.98 9.31 -14.74
N GLN A 199 0.01 9.29 -13.83
CA GLN A 199 -0.80 8.10 -13.61
C GLN A 199 -1.69 7.82 -14.81
N ILE A 200 -2.27 8.84 -15.44
CA ILE A 200 -3.13 8.69 -16.62
C ILE A 200 -2.39 8.02 -17.78
N PRO A 201 -1.20 8.47 -18.23
CA PRO A 201 -0.41 7.78 -19.26
C PRO A 201 -0.14 6.30 -18.95
N PHE A 202 0.08 5.95 -17.67
CA PHE A 202 0.32 4.56 -17.26
C PHE A 202 -0.86 3.63 -17.54
N PHE A 203 -2.10 4.14 -17.57
CA PHE A 203 -3.30 3.35 -17.92
C PHE A 203 -3.76 3.58 -19.36
N CYS A 204 -3.56 4.79 -19.90
CA CYS A 204 -3.88 5.12 -21.29
C CYS A 204 -3.09 4.24 -22.26
N GLY A 205 -1.82 3.97 -21.95
CA GLY A 205 -0.99 3.01 -22.67
C GLY A 205 0.05 3.68 -23.55
N HIS A 206 0.25 3.14 -24.75
CA HIS A 206 1.32 3.53 -25.66
C HIS A 206 0.82 4.32 -26.89
N HIS A 207 -0.31 5.01 -26.75
CA HIS A 207 -0.85 5.86 -27.80
C HIS A 207 -0.25 7.26 -27.73
N SER A 208 -0.23 7.97 -28.86
CA SER A 208 0.33 9.33 -28.98
C SER A 208 -0.39 10.37 -28.12
N GLU A 209 -1.66 10.13 -27.83
CA GLU A 209 -2.56 11.04 -27.13
C GLU A 209 -2.42 11.01 -25.60
N CYS A 210 -1.60 10.12 -25.03
CA CYS A 210 -1.60 9.73 -23.61
C CYS A 210 -0.78 10.59 -22.61
#